data_AF-A0A9X2TDU9-F1
#
_entry.id   AF-A0A9X2TDU9-F1
#
_cell.length_a   1.000
_cell.length_b   1.000
_cell.length_c   1.000
_cell.angle_alpha   90.00
_cell.angle_beta   90.00
_cell.angle_gamma   90.00
#
_symmetry.space_group_name_H-M   'P 1'
#
loop_
_entity.id
_entity.type
_entity.pdbx_description
1 polymer ?
#
loop_
_entity_poly.entity_id
_entity_poly.type
_entity_poly.pdbx_seq_one_letter_code
_entity_poly.pdbx_strand_id
1 'polypeptide(L)'
;MGSLGRLVQGLVRRPHYRLVRRLYHRHETLAPLLLFFGGVTWDALTLQRIGALLDNVILGGYLLLLGGAIALTLLDRHGRPPPPSLRALSTWSVGAIQFLTGGLFSAYVIYYTRSASLTTASLFLLVLVGLLLANEWIWSRHQGGHLLIGLYFLAVFCYLTFLLPVVLGTMGFWVFLTSGILSIGVTTGLLLVLRRQGVFVRLRSFLGALCVIALLFGGLTTFYVQHWIPPVPLALEHIGVYHDADRAGDAFVLRQERASRAWVWTGDGDDPFHYAPTDTVHCFTAIYAPTAFQADVTHRWQRYVPSRDAWVDTDRIAYQVVGGRRSGYRGVTYKQHVSPGRWRVTVETEAGRPIGRTHFTVVAEDPARTPAFTTHRYP
;
A
#
# COMPACT_ATOMS: atom_id res chain seq x y z
N MET A 1 22.72 -2.79 -35.45
CA MET A 1 22.60 -4.01 -34.61
C MET A 1 23.19 -3.72 -33.24
N GLY A 2 22.36 -3.49 -32.23
CA GLY A 2 22.79 -2.96 -30.91
C GLY A 2 23.51 -3.99 -30.03
N SER A 3 24.37 -3.51 -29.12
CA SER A 3 25.12 -4.27 -28.12
C SER A 3 24.26 -5.27 -27.32
N LEU A 4 23.03 -4.90 -26.98
CA LEU A 4 22.02 -5.75 -26.34
C LEU A 4 21.70 -7.03 -27.12
N GLY A 5 21.65 -6.97 -28.46
CA GLY A 5 21.35 -8.13 -29.29
C GLY A 5 22.46 -9.18 -29.28
N ARG A 6 23.72 -8.76 -29.17
CA ARG A 6 24.87 -9.67 -29.07
C ARG A 6 24.94 -10.34 -27.70
N LEU A 7 24.63 -9.61 -26.63
CA LEU A 7 24.58 -10.15 -25.25
C LEU A 7 23.50 -11.22 -25.09
N VAL A 8 22.28 -10.94 -25.57
CA VAL A 8 21.17 -11.91 -25.49
C VAL A 8 21.46 -13.16 -26.34
N GLN A 9 21.99 -13.00 -27.56
CA GLN A 9 22.38 -14.15 -28.39
C GLN A 9 23.50 -14.98 -27.78
N GLY A 10 24.44 -14.36 -27.04
CA GLY A 10 25.47 -15.04 -26.28
C GLY A 10 24.90 -15.88 -25.14
N LEU A 11 23.90 -15.37 -24.42
CA LEU A 11 23.22 -16.09 -23.34
C LEU A 11 22.44 -17.31 -23.85
N VAL A 12 21.74 -17.19 -24.98
CA VAL A 12 20.95 -18.27 -25.60
C VAL A 12 21.83 -19.47 -26.02
N ARG A 13 23.11 -19.22 -26.34
CA ARG A 13 24.06 -20.27 -26.74
C ARG A 13 24.67 -21.05 -25.57
N ARG A 14 24.52 -20.58 -24.32
CA ARG A 14 25.11 -21.28 -23.15
C ARG A 14 24.35 -22.57 -22.82
N PRO A 15 25.05 -23.63 -22.38
CA PRO A 15 24.42 -24.91 -22.02
C PRO A 15 23.44 -24.76 -20.86
N HIS A 16 23.74 -23.88 -19.89
CA HIS A 16 22.85 -23.58 -18.76
C HIS A 16 21.51 -22.98 -19.21
N TYR A 17 21.48 -22.09 -20.22
CA TYR A 17 20.23 -21.55 -20.76
C TYR A 17 19.34 -22.64 -21.36
N ARG A 18 19.95 -23.58 -22.10
CA ARG A 18 19.22 -24.73 -22.69
C ARG A 18 18.69 -25.67 -21.61
N LEU A 19 19.44 -25.88 -20.53
CA LEU A 19 19.03 -26.69 -19.38
C LEU A 19 17.85 -26.05 -18.65
N VAL A 20 17.95 -24.76 -18.30
CA VAL A 20 16.90 -24.02 -17.60
C VAL A 20 15.64 -23.92 -18.46
N ARG A 21 15.78 -23.67 -19.77
CA ARG A 21 14.66 -23.70 -20.72
C ARG A 21 13.97 -25.08 -20.78
N ARG A 22 14.74 -26.17 -20.80
CA ARG A 22 14.16 -27.54 -20.75
C ARG A 22 13.46 -27.81 -19.42
N LEU A 23 14.02 -27.37 -18.30
CA LEU A 23 13.41 -27.54 -16.98
C LEU A 23 12.11 -26.75 -16.84
N TYR A 24 12.07 -25.53 -17.36
CA TYR A 24 10.87 -24.70 -17.43
C TYR A 24 9.76 -25.37 -18.26
N HIS A 25 10.10 -25.86 -19.46
CA HIS A 25 9.15 -26.63 -20.30
C HIS A 25 8.78 -28.00 -19.72
N ARG A 26 9.61 -28.58 -18.86
CA ARG A 26 9.32 -29.86 -18.20
C ARG A 26 8.40 -29.71 -16.98
N HIS A 27 8.43 -28.53 -16.34
CA HIS A 27 7.61 -28.20 -15.16
C HIS A 27 6.69 -27.01 -15.46
N GLU A 28 6.02 -27.02 -16.62
CA GLU A 28 5.12 -25.92 -17.04
C GLU A 28 3.95 -25.68 -16.07
N THR A 29 3.63 -26.66 -15.21
CA THR A 29 2.62 -26.55 -14.16
C THR A 29 3.14 -25.94 -12.85
N LEU A 30 4.43 -26.08 -12.52
CA LEU A 30 5.00 -25.60 -11.25
C LEU A 30 5.83 -24.31 -11.40
N ALA A 31 6.37 -24.06 -12.60
CA ALA A 31 7.20 -22.89 -12.85
C ALA A 31 6.47 -21.55 -12.63
N PRO A 32 5.19 -21.39 -13.01
CA PRO A 32 4.40 -20.21 -12.68
C PRO A 32 4.30 -19.93 -11.18
N LEU A 33 3.92 -20.96 -10.42
CA LEU A 33 3.78 -20.91 -8.96
C LEU A 33 5.08 -20.47 -8.27
N LEU A 34 6.21 -21.06 -8.69
CA LEU A 34 7.52 -20.73 -8.13
C LEU A 34 7.97 -19.30 -8.46
N LEU A 35 7.65 -18.80 -9.65
CA LEU A 35 7.97 -17.42 -10.04
C LEU A 35 7.10 -16.41 -9.30
N PHE A 36 5.82 -16.73 -9.09
CA PHE A 36 4.94 -15.92 -8.27
C PHE A 36 5.42 -15.82 -6.82
N PHE A 37 5.61 -16.96 -6.14
CA PHE A 37 6.11 -16.98 -4.76
C PHE A 37 7.52 -16.40 -4.66
N GLY A 38 8.34 -16.55 -5.71
CA GLY A 38 9.64 -15.89 -5.83
C GLY A 38 9.53 -14.37 -5.80
N GLY A 39 8.59 -13.78 -6.56
CA GLY A 39 8.33 -12.34 -6.53
C GLY A 39 7.84 -11.86 -5.17
N VAL A 40 6.88 -12.55 -4.57
CA VAL A 40 6.34 -12.23 -3.23
C VAL A 40 7.44 -12.31 -2.15
N THR A 41 8.24 -13.38 -2.17
CA THR A 41 9.31 -13.59 -1.18
C THR A 41 10.42 -12.56 -1.36
N TRP A 42 10.78 -12.25 -2.60
CA TRP A 42 11.77 -11.22 -2.90
C TRP A 42 11.32 -9.86 -2.36
N ASP A 43 10.06 -9.50 -2.55
CA ASP A 43 9.50 -8.25 -2.06
C ASP A 43 9.43 -8.22 -0.53
N ALA A 44 9.04 -9.33 0.10
CA ALA A 44 9.06 -9.47 1.55
C ALA A 44 10.48 -9.31 2.15
N LEU A 45 11.53 -9.65 1.41
CA LEU A 45 12.93 -9.51 1.87
C LEU A 45 13.52 -8.13 1.54
N THR A 46 13.15 -7.55 0.40
CA THR A 46 13.75 -6.30 -0.10
C THR A 46 13.04 -5.05 0.40
N LEU A 47 11.71 -5.07 0.50
CA LEU A 47 10.90 -3.89 0.87
C LEU A 47 10.76 -3.69 2.39
N GLN A 48 11.47 -4.49 3.21
CA GLN A 48 11.49 -4.33 4.67
C GLN A 48 12.30 -3.10 5.14
N ARG A 49 13.23 -2.60 4.32
CA ARG A 49 14.11 -1.47 4.69
C ARG A 49 13.70 -0.20 3.96
N ILE A 50 12.87 0.58 4.65
CA ILE A 50 12.32 1.87 4.24
C ILE A 50 13.44 2.82 3.77
N GLY A 51 13.53 2.95 2.45
CA GLY A 51 14.19 4.02 1.75
C GLY A 51 13.30 4.40 0.58
N ALA A 52 12.35 5.32 0.82
CA ALA A 52 11.27 5.65 -0.12
C ALA A 52 11.74 5.89 -1.56
N LEU A 53 12.96 6.38 -1.78
CA LEU A 53 13.54 6.56 -3.12
C LEU A 53 13.95 5.23 -3.78
N LEU A 54 14.63 4.34 -3.07
CA LEU A 54 15.10 3.07 -3.63
C LEU A 54 13.91 2.16 -3.97
N ASP A 55 12.94 2.07 -3.05
CA ASP A 55 11.73 1.27 -3.24
C ASP A 55 10.94 1.76 -4.48
N ASN A 56 10.77 3.08 -4.62
CA ASN A 56 10.15 3.68 -5.80
C ASN A 56 10.91 3.38 -7.09
N VAL A 57 12.25 3.43 -7.07
CA VAL A 57 13.07 3.10 -8.25
C VAL A 57 12.93 1.63 -8.65
N ILE A 58 12.93 0.71 -7.66
CA ILE A 58 12.76 -0.73 -7.90
C ILE A 58 11.38 -1.00 -8.51
N LEU A 59 10.32 -0.47 -7.91
CA LEU A 59 8.95 -0.65 -8.41
C LEU A 59 8.73 0.00 -9.77
N GLY A 60 9.32 1.17 -10.01
CA GLY A 60 9.35 1.80 -11.34
C GLY A 60 10.05 0.92 -12.38
N GLY A 61 11.17 0.29 -12.01
CA GLY A 61 11.86 -0.70 -12.84
C GLY A 61 10.99 -1.91 -13.15
N TYR A 62 10.29 -2.45 -12.14
CA TYR A 62 9.36 -3.57 -12.32
C TYR A 62 8.22 -3.22 -13.27
N LEU A 63 7.66 -2.01 -13.18
CA LEU A 63 6.62 -1.55 -14.11
C LEU A 63 7.11 -1.43 -15.56
N LEU A 64 8.30 -0.87 -15.78
CA LEU A 64 8.87 -0.77 -17.11
C LEU A 64 9.09 -2.15 -17.73
N LEU A 65 9.64 -3.09 -16.94
CA LEU A 65 9.83 -4.47 -17.36
C LEU A 65 8.50 -5.17 -17.63
N LEU A 66 7.47 -4.92 -16.80
CA LEU A 66 6.14 -5.49 -16.96
C LEU A 66 5.49 -5.02 -18.27
N GLY A 67 5.54 -3.71 -18.56
CA GLY A 67 5.04 -3.15 -19.80
C GLY A 67 5.74 -3.73 -21.04
N GLY A 68 7.06 -3.91 -20.96
CA GLY A 68 7.85 -4.57 -22.01
C GLY A 68 7.48 -6.04 -22.20
N ALA A 69 7.33 -6.81 -21.11
CA ALA A 69 6.97 -8.22 -21.16
C ALA A 69 5.54 -8.42 -21.69
N ILE A 70 4.60 -7.55 -21.31
CA ILE A 70 3.24 -7.52 -21.87
C ILE A 70 3.28 -7.21 -23.36
N ALA A 71 4.08 -6.22 -23.79
CA ALA A 71 4.21 -5.89 -25.19
C ALA A 71 4.74 -7.06 -26.03
N LEU A 72 5.81 -7.71 -25.56
CA LEU A 72 6.38 -8.89 -26.24
C LEU A 72 5.36 -10.03 -26.33
N THR A 73 4.65 -10.30 -25.25
CA THR A 73 3.62 -11.36 -25.21
C THR A 73 2.48 -11.07 -26.19
N LEU A 74 2.02 -9.82 -26.28
CA LEU A 74 0.96 -9.43 -27.21
C LEU A 74 1.43 -9.45 -28.67
N LEU A 75 2.67 -9.07 -28.94
CA LEU A 75 3.23 -9.15 -30.29
C LEU A 75 3.33 -10.60 -30.78
N ASP A 76 3.86 -11.49 -29.94
CA ASP A 76 4.03 -12.91 -30.26
C ASP A 76 2.67 -13.58 -30.54
N ARG A 77 1.67 -13.31 -29.69
CA ARG A 77 0.30 -13.83 -29.87
C ARG A 77 -0.38 -13.36 -31.15
N HIS A 78 -0.04 -12.17 -31.65
CA HIS A 78 -0.61 -11.62 -32.87
C HIS A 78 0.25 -11.92 -34.12
N GLY A 79 1.21 -12.86 -34.02
CA GLY A 79 2.05 -13.28 -35.13
C GLY A 79 2.99 -12.16 -35.64
N ARG A 80 3.28 -11.17 -34.79
CA ARG A 80 4.20 -10.07 -35.07
C ARG A 80 5.54 -10.40 -34.42
N PRO A 81 6.50 -11.02 -35.14
CA PRO A 81 7.71 -11.52 -34.51
C PRO A 81 8.51 -10.33 -33.95
N PRO A 82 8.85 -10.34 -32.65
CA PRO A 82 9.69 -9.31 -32.08
C PRO A 82 11.08 -9.35 -32.76
N PRO A 83 11.89 -8.27 -32.61
CA PRO A 83 13.23 -8.23 -33.17
C PRO A 83 14.05 -9.46 -32.71
N PRO A 84 15.02 -9.95 -33.51
CA PRO A 84 15.75 -11.18 -33.20
C PRO A 84 16.40 -11.20 -31.82
N SER A 85 16.81 -10.03 -31.31
CA SER A 85 17.36 -9.85 -29.97
C SER A 85 16.34 -10.02 -28.84
N LEU A 86 15.05 -9.79 -29.10
CA LEU A 86 13.97 -9.86 -28.12
C LEU A 86 13.14 -11.14 -28.23
N ARG A 87 13.26 -11.91 -29.33
CA ARG A 87 12.60 -13.22 -29.46
C ARG A 87 12.97 -14.19 -28.34
N ALA A 88 14.22 -14.19 -27.91
CA ALA A 88 14.68 -15.03 -26.81
C ALA A 88 14.02 -14.65 -25.47
N LEU A 89 13.68 -13.36 -25.27
CA LEU A 89 12.96 -12.89 -24.09
C LEU A 89 11.46 -13.22 -24.17
N SER A 90 10.87 -13.26 -25.37
CA SER A 90 9.47 -13.61 -25.57
C SER A 90 9.12 -15.02 -25.04
N THR A 91 10.07 -15.95 -25.03
CA THR A 91 9.84 -17.29 -24.45
C THR A 91 9.62 -17.24 -22.94
N TRP A 92 10.19 -16.23 -22.28
CA TRP A 92 10.12 -16.05 -20.83
C TRP A 92 9.11 -14.99 -20.42
N SER A 93 8.45 -14.31 -21.37
CA SER A 93 7.66 -13.12 -21.09
C SER A 93 6.47 -13.41 -20.18
N VAL A 94 5.82 -14.57 -20.31
CA VAL A 94 4.71 -14.97 -19.42
C VAL A 94 5.19 -15.17 -17.98
N GLY A 95 6.31 -15.88 -17.80
CA GLY A 95 6.91 -16.05 -16.47
C GLY A 95 7.44 -14.75 -15.88
N ALA A 96 7.99 -13.86 -16.73
CA ALA A 96 8.40 -12.53 -16.32
C ALA A 96 7.20 -11.69 -15.87
N ILE A 97 6.09 -11.73 -16.61
CA ILE A 97 4.86 -11.04 -16.21
C ILE A 97 4.40 -11.57 -14.85
N GLN A 98 4.31 -12.89 -14.65
CA GLN A 98 3.92 -13.52 -13.37
C GLN A 98 4.77 -13.06 -12.20
N PHE A 99 6.09 -13.08 -12.35
CA PHE A 99 7.04 -12.64 -11.34
C PHE A 99 6.86 -11.16 -11.01
N LEU A 100 6.78 -10.32 -12.05
CA LEU A 100 6.68 -8.86 -11.89
C LEU A 100 5.34 -8.44 -11.30
N THR A 101 4.22 -9.06 -11.71
CA THR A 101 2.89 -8.79 -11.14
C THR A 101 2.81 -9.32 -9.72
N GLY A 102 3.37 -10.51 -9.45
CA GLY A 102 3.46 -11.09 -8.11
C GLY A 102 4.23 -10.18 -7.15
N GLY A 103 5.38 -9.66 -7.57
CA GLY A 103 6.12 -8.64 -6.83
C GLY A 103 5.27 -7.37 -6.64
N LEU A 104 4.96 -6.66 -7.73
CA LEU A 104 4.24 -5.37 -7.66
C LEU A 104 2.98 -5.42 -6.77
N PHE A 105 2.10 -6.41 -6.95
CA PHE A 105 0.89 -6.51 -6.14
C PHE A 105 1.18 -6.90 -4.68
N SER A 106 2.23 -7.69 -4.42
CA SER A 106 2.69 -7.97 -3.05
C SER A 106 3.19 -6.71 -2.36
N ALA A 107 4.05 -5.93 -3.02
CA ALA A 107 4.51 -4.64 -2.55
C ALA A 107 3.34 -3.69 -2.22
N TYR A 108 2.36 -3.60 -3.12
CA TYR A 108 1.18 -2.77 -2.91
C TYR A 108 0.37 -3.24 -1.70
N VAL A 109 0.10 -4.54 -1.56
CA VAL A 109 -0.60 -5.08 -0.39
C VAL A 109 0.13 -4.71 0.90
N ILE A 110 1.46 -4.82 0.95
CA ILE A 110 2.26 -4.42 2.11
C ILE A 110 2.13 -2.92 2.41
N TYR A 111 2.18 -2.04 1.41
CA TYR A 111 2.06 -0.61 1.64
C TYR A 111 0.64 -0.18 2.04
N TYR A 112 -0.38 -0.71 1.38
CA TYR A 112 -1.78 -0.38 1.68
C TYR A 112 -2.23 -0.92 3.04
N THR A 113 -1.75 -2.11 3.48
CA THR A 113 -2.02 -2.63 4.83
C THR A 113 -1.41 -1.75 5.92
N ARG A 114 -0.19 -1.21 5.73
CA ARG A 114 0.44 -0.29 6.68
C ARG A 114 -0.24 1.08 6.73
N SER A 115 -0.91 1.48 5.64
CA SER A 115 -1.47 2.82 5.47
C SER A 115 -2.93 2.98 5.94
N ALA A 116 -3.59 1.91 6.39
CA ALA A 116 -4.97 1.99 6.87
C ALA A 116 -5.32 0.92 7.90
N SER A 117 -6.32 1.22 8.72
CA SER A 117 -7.03 0.19 9.48
C SER A 117 -7.75 -0.77 8.52
N LEU A 118 -7.51 -2.07 8.71
CA LEU A 118 -8.08 -3.17 7.91
C LEU A 118 -9.61 -3.13 7.77
N THR A 119 -10.31 -2.42 8.65
CA THR A 119 -11.77 -2.30 8.67
C THR A 119 -12.35 -1.41 7.57
N THR A 120 -11.68 -0.33 7.18
CA THR A 120 -12.26 0.69 6.27
C THR A 120 -11.77 0.56 4.82
N ALA A 121 -10.54 0.11 4.62
CA ALA A 121 -9.94 -0.09 3.31
C ALA A 121 -9.97 -1.55 2.82
N SER A 122 -10.78 -2.39 3.45
CA SER A 122 -10.83 -3.84 3.21
C SER A 122 -11.14 -4.20 1.76
N LEU A 123 -12.02 -3.45 1.08
CA LEU A 123 -12.47 -3.84 -0.26
C LEU A 123 -11.38 -3.67 -1.32
N PHE A 124 -10.68 -2.54 -1.35
CA PHE A 124 -9.60 -2.35 -2.32
C PHE A 124 -8.45 -3.33 -2.04
N LEU A 125 -8.14 -3.56 -0.75
CA LEU A 125 -7.14 -4.53 -0.34
C LEU A 125 -7.53 -5.96 -0.74
N LEU A 126 -8.81 -6.33 -0.60
CA LEU A 126 -9.37 -7.60 -1.06
C LEU A 126 -9.23 -7.74 -2.57
N VAL A 127 -9.45 -6.68 -3.35
CA VAL A 127 -9.22 -6.71 -4.80
C VAL A 127 -7.74 -6.95 -5.11
N LEU A 128 -6.80 -6.28 -4.43
CA LEU A 128 -5.37 -6.50 -4.63
C LEU A 128 -4.93 -7.91 -4.24
N VAL A 129 -5.37 -8.41 -3.08
CA VAL A 129 -5.10 -9.79 -2.63
C VAL A 129 -5.75 -10.80 -3.59
N GLY A 130 -6.98 -10.53 -4.03
CA GLY A 130 -7.68 -11.33 -5.02
C GLY A 130 -6.90 -11.41 -6.33
N LEU A 131 -6.35 -10.30 -6.82
CA LEU A 131 -5.49 -10.27 -8.00
C LEU A 131 -4.15 -10.96 -7.78
N LEU A 132 -3.57 -10.84 -6.58
CA LEU A 132 -2.35 -11.51 -6.19
C LEU A 132 -2.53 -13.04 -6.19
N LEU A 133 -3.62 -13.54 -5.60
CA LEU A 133 -3.96 -14.97 -5.58
C LEU A 133 -4.40 -15.46 -6.96
N ALA A 134 -5.22 -14.67 -7.66
CA ALA A 134 -5.65 -14.98 -9.01
C ALA A 134 -4.50 -14.93 -10.00
N ASN A 135 -3.37 -14.27 -9.68
CA ASN A 135 -2.20 -14.19 -10.54
C ASN A 135 -1.85 -15.58 -11.07
N GLU A 136 -1.76 -16.60 -10.22
CA GLU A 136 -1.45 -17.98 -10.65
C GLU A 136 -2.45 -18.53 -11.70
N TRP A 137 -3.75 -18.33 -11.46
CA TRP A 137 -4.81 -18.84 -12.33
C TRP A 137 -4.96 -18.02 -13.63
N ILE A 138 -4.72 -16.72 -13.53
CA ILE A 138 -4.83 -15.75 -14.62
C ILE A 138 -3.90 -16.18 -15.75
N TRP A 139 -2.73 -16.74 -15.48
CA TRP A 139 -1.75 -16.98 -16.56
C TRP A 139 -1.86 -18.31 -17.30
N SER A 140 -2.96 -19.04 -17.13
CA SER A 140 -3.31 -20.15 -18.04
C SER A 140 -3.47 -19.64 -19.49
N ARG A 141 -3.09 -20.47 -20.48
CA ARG A 141 -2.66 -20.12 -21.86
C ARG A 141 -3.61 -19.28 -22.74
N HIS A 142 -4.79 -18.83 -22.28
CA HIS A 142 -5.85 -18.25 -23.12
C HIS A 142 -6.34 -16.84 -22.74
N GLN A 143 -5.58 -16.05 -21.97
CA GLN A 143 -6.07 -14.71 -21.57
C GLN A 143 -6.19 -13.71 -22.72
N GLY A 144 -7.25 -12.90 -22.68
CA GLY A 144 -7.48 -11.81 -23.63
C GLY A 144 -6.51 -10.64 -23.40
N GLY A 145 -6.06 -9.99 -24.47
CA GLY A 145 -5.17 -8.83 -24.39
C GLY A 145 -5.75 -7.65 -23.59
N HIS A 146 -7.07 -7.58 -23.45
CA HIS A 146 -7.75 -6.61 -22.59
C HIS A 146 -7.41 -6.78 -21.10
N LEU A 147 -7.28 -8.02 -20.61
CA LEU A 147 -6.91 -8.28 -19.22
C LEU A 147 -5.49 -7.80 -18.94
N LEU A 148 -4.56 -8.08 -19.85
CA LEU A 148 -3.16 -7.63 -19.75
C LEU A 148 -3.06 -6.12 -19.62
N ILE A 149 -3.82 -5.40 -20.44
CA ILE A 149 -3.87 -3.94 -20.43
C ILE A 149 -4.53 -3.42 -19.16
N GLY A 150 -5.62 -4.03 -18.70
CA GLY A 150 -6.26 -3.68 -17.43
C GLY A 150 -5.34 -3.89 -16.23
N LEU A 151 -4.61 -5.00 -16.19
CA LEU A 151 -3.65 -5.30 -15.13
C LEU A 151 -2.49 -4.31 -15.13
N TYR A 152 -1.96 -3.99 -16.31
CA TYR A 152 -0.92 -2.97 -16.45
C TYR A 152 -1.40 -1.60 -15.99
N PHE A 153 -2.61 -1.20 -16.40
CA PHE A 153 -3.23 0.05 -15.93
C PHE A 153 -3.31 0.10 -14.41
N LEU A 154 -3.83 -0.95 -13.78
CA LEU A 154 -3.95 -1.01 -12.32
C LEU A 154 -2.58 -0.96 -11.63
N ALA A 155 -1.58 -1.66 -12.18
CA ALA A 155 -0.22 -1.65 -11.63
C ALA A 155 0.42 -0.25 -11.73
N VAL A 156 0.29 0.44 -12.86
CA VAL A 156 0.75 1.82 -13.05
C VAL A 156 0.00 2.77 -12.11
N PHE A 157 -1.31 2.58 -11.96
CA PHE A 157 -2.15 3.39 -11.08
C PHE A 157 -1.75 3.29 -9.61
N CYS A 158 -1.59 2.08 -9.08
CA CYS A 158 -1.15 1.86 -7.70
C CYS A 158 0.22 2.51 -7.46
N TYR A 159 1.15 2.37 -8.41
CA TYR A 159 2.46 3.03 -8.30
C TYR A 159 2.37 4.55 -8.32
N LEU A 160 1.63 5.15 -9.27
CA LEU A 160 1.54 6.60 -9.36
C LEU A 160 0.79 7.21 -8.17
N THR A 161 -0.23 6.53 -7.62
CA THR A 161 -0.91 6.98 -6.40
C THR A 161 -0.02 6.93 -5.15
N PHE A 162 1.07 6.17 -5.17
CA PHE A 162 2.10 6.21 -4.13
C PHE A 162 3.19 7.25 -4.45
N LEU A 163 3.71 7.24 -5.67
CA LEU A 163 4.82 8.08 -6.10
C LEU A 163 4.47 9.57 -6.11
N LEU A 164 3.32 9.96 -6.66
CA LEU A 164 2.98 11.37 -6.81
C LEU A 164 2.87 12.10 -5.48
N PRO A 165 2.18 11.57 -4.45
CA PRO A 165 2.18 12.20 -3.14
C PRO A 165 3.59 12.38 -2.54
N VAL A 166 4.49 11.42 -2.77
CA VAL A 166 5.88 11.50 -2.31
C VAL A 166 6.65 12.61 -3.04
N VAL A 167 6.46 12.73 -4.35
CA VAL A 167 7.15 13.73 -5.20
C VAL A 167 6.59 15.13 -5.00
N LEU A 168 5.26 15.26 -4.90
CA LEU A 168 4.56 16.53 -4.75
C LEU A 168 4.51 17.02 -3.29
N GLY A 169 4.80 16.15 -2.33
CA GLY A 169 4.77 16.47 -0.89
C GLY A 169 3.37 16.70 -0.33
N THR A 170 2.32 16.39 -1.08
CA THR A 170 0.92 16.62 -0.69
C THR A 170 0.06 15.43 -1.11
N MET A 171 -1.07 15.23 -0.44
CA MET A 171 -2.08 14.22 -0.81
C MET A 171 -3.45 14.86 -0.97
N GLY A 172 -4.35 14.13 -1.63
CA GLY A 172 -5.73 14.56 -1.76
C GLY A 172 -6.36 14.07 -3.05
N PHE A 173 -7.62 14.48 -3.27
CA PHE A 173 -8.38 14.05 -4.43
C PHE A 173 -7.72 14.47 -5.75
N TRP A 174 -7.13 15.68 -5.81
CA TRP A 174 -6.47 16.16 -7.01
C TRP A 174 -5.22 15.35 -7.36
N VAL A 175 -4.39 15.02 -6.37
CA VAL A 175 -3.19 14.19 -6.58
C VAL A 175 -3.59 12.78 -7.03
N PHE A 176 -4.65 12.21 -6.44
CA PHE A 176 -5.24 10.95 -6.86
C PHE A 176 -5.73 11.00 -8.31
N LEU A 177 -6.47 12.06 -8.69
CA LEU A 177 -6.99 12.23 -10.04
C LEU A 177 -5.87 12.39 -11.06
N THR A 178 -4.84 13.19 -10.76
CA THR A 178 -3.64 13.33 -11.59
C THR A 178 -2.92 12.00 -11.77
N SER A 179 -2.78 11.20 -10.71
CA SER A 179 -2.21 9.85 -10.78
C SER A 179 -3.01 8.96 -11.75
N GLY A 180 -4.34 9.04 -11.69
CA GLY A 180 -5.25 8.39 -12.62
C GLY A 180 -5.05 8.81 -14.07
N ILE A 181 -5.09 10.11 -14.34
CA ILE A 181 -4.92 10.67 -15.69
C ILE A 181 -3.56 10.28 -16.28
N LEU A 182 -2.49 10.36 -15.49
CA LEU A 182 -1.15 9.92 -15.92
C LEU A 182 -1.11 8.42 -16.21
N SER A 183 -1.78 7.60 -15.39
CA SER A 183 -1.88 6.15 -15.61
C SER A 183 -2.61 5.80 -16.91
N ILE A 184 -3.68 6.54 -17.21
CA ILE A 184 -4.40 6.44 -18.49
C ILE A 184 -3.45 6.81 -19.63
N GLY A 185 -2.71 7.92 -19.50
CA GLY A 185 -1.72 8.37 -20.49
C GLY A 185 -0.64 7.33 -20.78
N VAL A 186 0.00 6.79 -19.74
CA VAL A 186 1.04 5.74 -19.86
C VAL A 186 0.49 4.48 -20.51
N THR A 187 -0.67 4.00 -20.07
CA THR A 187 -1.29 2.78 -20.61
C THR A 187 -1.76 2.99 -22.04
N THR A 188 -2.33 4.16 -22.35
CA THR A 188 -2.73 4.52 -23.72
C THR A 188 -1.50 4.64 -24.63
N GLY A 189 -0.38 5.17 -24.13
CA GLY A 189 0.90 5.18 -24.84
C GLY A 189 1.34 3.77 -25.25
N LEU A 190 1.31 2.81 -24.32
CA LEU A 190 1.57 1.40 -24.62
C LEU A 190 0.59 0.85 -25.67
N LEU A 191 -0.71 1.12 -25.53
CA LEU A 191 -1.72 0.71 -26.51
C LEU A 191 -1.47 1.29 -27.91
N LEU A 192 -1.03 2.54 -28.02
CA LEU A 192 -0.70 3.19 -29.29
C LEU A 192 0.53 2.54 -29.94
N VAL A 193 1.56 2.20 -29.15
CA VAL A 193 2.72 1.45 -29.64
C VAL A 193 2.28 0.08 -30.18
N LEU A 194 1.45 -0.65 -29.43
CA LEU A 194 0.93 -1.95 -29.85
C LEU A 194 0.04 -1.86 -31.09
N ARG A 195 -0.77 -0.79 -31.21
CA ARG A 195 -1.58 -0.52 -32.40
C ARG A 195 -0.70 -0.27 -33.62
N ARG A 196 0.35 0.56 -33.50
CA ARG A 196 1.33 0.81 -34.58
C ARG A 196 2.03 -0.47 -35.04
N GLN A 197 2.26 -1.40 -34.13
CA GLN A 197 2.87 -2.70 -34.43
C GLN A 197 1.88 -3.76 -34.93
N GLY A 198 0.59 -3.41 -35.05
CA GLY A 198 -0.42 -4.28 -35.65
C GLY A 198 -1.07 -5.30 -34.72
N VAL A 199 -1.03 -5.08 -33.40
CA VAL A 199 -1.71 -5.91 -32.39
C VAL A 199 -3.21 -5.53 -32.30
N PHE A 200 -3.49 -4.22 -32.17
CA PHE A 200 -4.85 -3.66 -32.08
C PHE A 200 -5.27 -2.94 -33.37
N VAL A 201 -5.21 -3.63 -34.52
CA VAL A 201 -5.52 -3.02 -35.84
C VAL A 201 -6.98 -2.58 -35.93
N ARG A 202 -7.90 -3.40 -35.41
CA ARG A 202 -9.33 -3.10 -35.44
C ARG A 202 -9.68 -2.02 -34.43
N LEU A 203 -10.36 -0.96 -34.89
CA LEU A 203 -10.80 0.15 -34.04
C LEU A 203 -11.65 -0.34 -32.86
N ARG A 204 -12.54 -1.32 -33.08
CA ARG A 204 -13.36 -1.93 -32.01
C ARG A 204 -12.52 -2.54 -30.89
N SER A 205 -11.42 -3.23 -31.21
CA SER A 205 -10.52 -3.81 -30.20
C SER A 205 -9.74 -2.74 -29.45
N PHE A 206 -9.30 -1.69 -30.14
CA PHE A 206 -8.64 -0.55 -29.50
C PHE A 206 -9.59 0.20 -28.55
N LEU A 207 -10.80 0.51 -29.00
CA LEU A 207 -11.85 1.13 -28.18
C LEU A 207 -12.27 0.23 -27.01
N GLY A 208 -12.29 -1.10 -27.20
CA GLY A 208 -12.54 -2.05 -26.12
C GLY A 208 -11.48 -1.96 -25.02
N ALA A 209 -10.19 -1.83 -25.36
CA ALA A 209 -9.13 -1.64 -24.38
C ALA A 209 -9.23 -0.30 -23.64
N LEU A 210 -9.56 0.79 -24.36
CA LEU A 210 -9.82 2.09 -23.74
C LEU A 210 -11.05 2.06 -22.81
N CYS A 211 -12.10 1.33 -23.19
CA CYS A 211 -13.28 1.14 -22.36
C CYS A 211 -12.92 0.42 -21.05
N VAL A 212 -12.09 -0.63 -21.09
CA VAL A 212 -11.59 -1.29 -19.88
C VAL A 212 -10.83 -0.33 -18.99
N ILE A 213 -9.94 0.50 -19.54
CA ILE A 213 -9.21 1.52 -18.78
C ILE A 213 -10.18 2.52 -18.13
N ALA A 214 -11.16 3.01 -18.88
CA ALA A 214 -12.16 3.97 -18.40
C ALA A 214 -13.02 3.37 -17.28
N LEU A 215 -13.47 2.12 -17.42
CA LEU A 215 -14.25 1.41 -16.40
C LEU A 215 -13.43 1.19 -15.12
N LEU A 216 -12.17 0.76 -15.25
CA LEU A 216 -11.28 0.58 -14.10
C LEU A 216 -11.04 1.92 -13.38
N PHE A 217 -10.77 2.99 -14.13
CA PHE A 217 -10.57 4.31 -13.54
C PHE A 217 -11.83 4.85 -12.84
N GLY A 218 -13.01 4.66 -13.46
CA GLY A 218 -14.29 4.99 -12.85
C GLY A 218 -14.50 4.25 -11.53
N GLY A 219 -14.28 2.92 -11.52
CA GLY A 219 -14.39 2.09 -10.32
C GLY A 219 -13.41 2.48 -9.22
N LEU A 220 -12.15 2.77 -9.57
CA LEU A 220 -11.14 3.26 -8.62
C LEU A 220 -11.50 4.64 -8.06
N THR A 221 -12.09 5.51 -8.87
CA THR A 221 -12.59 6.81 -8.41
C THR A 221 -13.74 6.62 -7.41
N THR A 222 -14.66 5.68 -7.68
CA THR A 222 -15.69 5.31 -6.70
C THR A 222 -15.07 4.80 -5.40
N PHE A 223 -14.07 3.91 -5.47
CA PHE A 223 -13.39 3.40 -4.28
C PHE A 223 -12.71 4.51 -3.49
N TYR A 224 -12.12 5.49 -4.17
CA TYR A 224 -11.53 6.64 -3.51
C TYR A 224 -12.58 7.48 -2.80
N VAL A 225 -13.66 7.87 -3.48
CA VAL A 225 -14.72 8.71 -2.90
C VAL A 225 -15.43 8.01 -1.73
N GLN A 226 -15.58 6.69 -1.79
CA GLN A 226 -16.16 5.88 -0.70
C GLN A 226 -15.19 5.56 0.45
N HIS A 227 -13.98 6.14 0.44
CA HIS A 227 -12.94 5.94 1.45
C HIS A 227 -12.45 4.49 1.58
N TRP A 228 -12.62 3.66 0.53
CA TRP A 228 -12.13 2.29 0.48
C TRP A 228 -10.66 2.16 0.07
N ILE A 229 -10.06 3.24 -0.45
CA ILE A 229 -8.62 3.32 -0.71
C ILE A 229 -7.94 4.01 0.48
N PRO A 230 -6.91 3.38 1.09
CA PRO A 230 -6.11 3.97 2.17
C PRO A 230 -5.53 5.34 1.81
N PRO A 231 -5.34 6.22 2.80
CA PRO A 231 -4.63 7.49 2.64
C PRO A 231 -3.11 7.29 2.50
N VAL A 232 -2.66 6.69 1.40
CA VAL A 232 -1.24 6.55 1.05
C VAL A 232 -0.61 7.93 0.79
N PRO A 233 0.63 8.21 1.23
CA PRO A 233 1.65 7.30 1.77
C PRO A 233 1.75 7.30 3.31
N LEU A 234 0.72 7.77 4.01
CA LEU A 234 0.73 7.83 5.48
C LEU A 234 0.55 6.43 6.06
N ALA A 235 1.40 6.06 7.02
CA ALA A 235 1.28 4.81 7.76
C ALA A 235 1.32 5.06 9.27
N LEU A 236 0.43 4.41 10.02
CA LEU A 236 0.42 4.52 11.48
C LEU A 236 1.45 3.54 12.06
N GLU A 237 2.52 4.07 12.63
CA GLU A 237 3.59 3.29 13.26
C GLU A 237 3.26 2.98 14.72
N HIS A 238 2.59 3.90 15.42
CA HIS A 238 2.23 3.75 16.83
C HIS A 238 0.97 4.53 17.17
N ILE A 239 0.13 3.99 18.05
CA ILE A 239 -0.97 4.71 18.67
C ILE A 239 -1.20 4.18 20.08
N GLY A 240 -1.36 5.07 21.05
CA GLY A 240 -1.66 4.67 22.42
C GLY A 240 -2.25 5.80 23.24
N VAL A 241 -2.86 5.43 24.36
CA VAL A 241 -3.40 6.34 25.36
C VAL A 241 -2.51 6.31 26.60
N TYR A 242 -2.22 7.48 27.16
CA TYR A 242 -1.23 7.67 28.22
C TYR A 242 -1.71 8.71 29.23
N HIS A 243 -1.32 8.57 30.49
CA HIS A 243 -1.50 9.64 31.50
C HIS A 243 -0.66 10.87 31.20
N ASP A 244 0.49 10.70 30.55
CA ASP A 244 1.37 11.81 30.16
C ASP A 244 2.11 11.52 28.85
N ALA A 245 2.36 12.56 28.06
CA ALA A 245 3.04 12.46 26.78
C ALA A 245 3.88 13.72 26.52
N ASP A 246 5.01 13.80 27.20
CA ASP A 246 5.91 14.96 27.14
C ASP A 246 6.98 14.82 26.07
N ARG A 247 7.33 15.94 25.44
CA ARG A 247 8.45 16.01 24.50
C ARG A 247 9.76 16.21 25.24
N ALA A 248 10.67 15.25 25.15
CA ALA A 248 12.03 15.31 25.69
C ALA A 248 13.06 15.34 24.54
N GLY A 249 13.32 16.54 24.02
CA GLY A 249 14.21 16.75 22.88
C GLY A 249 13.63 16.18 21.58
N ASP A 250 14.29 15.14 21.06
CA ASP A 250 13.86 14.41 19.85
C ASP A 250 12.91 13.23 20.14
N ALA A 251 12.76 12.85 21.41
CA ALA A 251 11.92 11.74 21.83
C ALA A 251 10.66 12.24 22.58
N PHE A 252 9.67 11.36 22.70
CA PHE A 252 8.53 11.53 23.60
C PHE A 252 8.66 10.58 24.78
N VAL A 253 8.38 11.08 25.99
CA VAL A 253 8.30 10.29 27.21
C VAL A 253 6.82 10.04 27.48
N LEU A 254 6.42 8.79 27.29
CA LEU A 254 5.04 8.34 27.44
C LEU A 254 4.89 7.69 28.81
N ARG A 255 4.02 8.24 29.66
CA ARG A 255 3.75 7.72 31.00
C ARG A 255 2.46 6.91 30.97
N GLN A 256 2.56 5.63 31.29
CA GLN A 256 1.43 4.70 31.41
C GLN A 256 1.45 4.02 32.77
N GLU A 257 0.30 3.57 33.24
CA GLU A 257 0.22 2.67 34.37
C GLU A 257 0.89 1.34 34.05
N ARG A 258 1.57 0.78 35.04
CA ARG A 258 2.23 -0.51 34.94
C ARG A 258 1.13 -1.58 34.88
N ALA A 259 0.95 -2.17 33.70
CA ALA A 259 0.10 -3.35 33.55
C ALA A 259 0.54 -4.43 34.54
N SER A 260 -0.42 -5.04 35.25
CA SER A 260 -0.13 -6.18 36.13
C SER A 260 0.54 -7.31 35.34
N ARG A 261 1.41 -8.10 35.96
CA ARG A 261 2.19 -9.17 35.30
C ARG A 261 1.34 -10.22 34.56
N ALA A 262 0.02 -10.23 34.80
CA ALA A 262 -0.96 -11.10 34.16
C ALA A 262 -1.49 -10.56 32.80
N TRP A 263 -1.20 -9.30 32.45
CA TRP A 263 -1.69 -8.62 31.24
C TRP A 263 -0.54 -8.24 30.29
N VAL A 264 0.21 -9.25 29.84
CA VAL A 264 1.28 -9.11 28.83
C VAL A 264 0.72 -8.87 27.41
N TRP A 265 -0.61 -8.88 27.25
CA TRP A 265 -1.31 -8.76 25.96
C TRP A 265 -2.07 -7.44 25.79
N THR A 266 -2.00 -6.51 26.76
CA THR A 266 -2.57 -5.17 26.57
C THR A 266 -1.77 -4.47 25.47
N GLY A 267 -2.47 -3.87 24.51
CA GLY A 267 -1.84 -3.11 23.43
C GLY A 267 -1.04 -1.90 23.94
N ASP A 268 -0.58 -1.06 23.04
CA ASP A 268 0.17 0.13 23.40
C ASP A 268 -0.66 1.13 24.23
N GLY A 269 -0.22 1.41 25.47
CA GLY A 269 -0.83 2.38 26.38
C GLY A 269 -1.76 1.81 27.46
N ASP A 270 -2.51 2.70 28.10
CA ASP A 270 -3.41 2.41 29.21
C ASP A 270 -4.78 1.89 28.74
N ASP A 271 -5.06 0.61 28.97
CA ASP A 271 -6.40 0.03 28.85
C ASP A 271 -6.63 -1.08 29.91
N PRO A 272 -7.48 -0.86 30.93
CA PRO A 272 -8.27 0.35 31.18
C PRO A 272 -7.42 1.52 31.68
N PHE A 273 -7.87 2.74 31.36
CA PHE A 273 -7.35 4.00 31.90
C PHE A 273 -8.06 4.32 33.22
N HIS A 274 -7.35 4.31 34.36
CA HIS A 274 -7.92 4.74 35.64
C HIS A 274 -7.81 6.26 35.73
N TYR A 275 -8.96 6.91 35.87
CA TYR A 275 -9.08 8.35 35.78
C TYR A 275 -9.36 8.97 37.15
N ALA A 276 -8.43 9.81 37.60
CA ALA A 276 -8.63 10.78 38.66
C ALA A 276 -9.14 12.12 38.07
N PRO A 277 -9.90 12.95 38.82
CA PRO A 277 -10.35 14.25 38.34
C PRO A 277 -9.24 15.22 37.91
N THR A 278 -8.01 15.02 38.39
CA THR A 278 -6.82 15.80 38.03
C THR A 278 -6.10 15.27 36.79
N ASP A 279 -6.48 14.09 36.29
CA ASP A 279 -5.79 13.46 35.18
C ASP A 279 -6.16 14.08 33.84
N THR A 280 -5.20 13.99 32.92
CA THR A 280 -5.38 14.36 31.52
C THR A 280 -5.11 13.13 30.67
N VAL A 281 -6.05 12.78 29.80
CA VAL A 281 -5.91 11.64 28.90
C VAL A 281 -5.19 12.10 27.64
N HIS A 282 -3.96 11.62 27.43
CA HIS A 282 -3.17 11.92 26.24
C HIS A 282 -3.30 10.79 25.22
N CYS A 283 -3.67 11.11 23.98
CA CYS A 283 -3.57 10.19 22.85
C CYS A 283 -2.33 10.55 22.05
N PHE A 284 -1.33 9.66 22.07
CA PHE A 284 -0.11 9.79 21.30
C PHE A 284 -0.18 8.92 20.04
N THR A 285 0.33 9.45 18.93
CA THR A 285 0.48 8.74 17.67
C THR A 285 1.83 9.00 17.05
N ALA A 286 2.36 8.00 16.34
CA ALA A 286 3.48 8.14 15.43
C ALA A 286 3.01 7.76 14.02
N ILE A 287 3.12 8.70 13.07
CA ILE A 287 2.66 8.52 11.69
C ILE A 287 3.86 8.67 10.76
N TYR A 288 4.22 7.61 10.05
CA TYR A 288 5.21 7.69 8.98
C TYR A 288 4.72 8.59 7.85
N ALA A 289 5.58 9.51 7.42
CA ALA A 289 5.38 10.40 6.28
C ALA A 289 6.71 10.65 5.54
N PRO A 290 6.74 10.68 4.19
CA PRO A 290 7.94 10.95 3.39
C PRO A 290 8.58 12.32 3.67
N THR A 291 9.89 12.48 3.42
CA THR A 291 10.70 13.62 3.89
C THR A 291 10.22 15.02 3.54
N ALA A 292 9.53 15.21 2.41
CA ALA A 292 8.99 16.50 1.99
C ALA A 292 7.45 16.56 2.10
N PHE A 293 6.84 15.59 2.79
CA PHE A 293 5.39 15.44 2.84
C PHE A 293 4.78 16.25 3.98
N GLN A 294 3.70 16.97 3.67
CA GLN A 294 2.91 17.70 4.65
C GLN A 294 1.45 17.29 4.51
N ALA A 295 0.81 16.95 5.62
CA ALA A 295 -0.63 16.69 5.67
C ALA A 295 -1.20 17.03 7.04
N ASP A 296 -2.45 17.47 7.05
CA ASP A 296 -3.19 17.66 8.29
C ASP A 296 -3.87 16.36 8.70
N VAL A 297 -3.63 15.99 9.96
CA VAL A 297 -4.19 14.79 10.60
C VAL A 297 -5.02 15.22 11.80
N THR A 298 -6.13 14.53 12.03
CA THR A 298 -7.06 14.81 13.11
C THR A 298 -7.17 13.61 14.04
N HIS A 299 -7.08 13.85 15.35
CA HIS A 299 -7.58 12.93 16.36
C HIS A 299 -9.07 13.21 16.59
N ARG A 300 -9.91 12.27 16.15
CA ARG A 300 -11.34 12.27 16.38
C ARG A 300 -11.66 11.45 17.62
N TRP A 301 -12.00 12.15 18.70
CA TRP A 301 -12.34 11.55 20.00
C TRP A 301 -13.82 11.19 20.04
N GLN A 302 -14.12 9.93 20.35
CA GLN A 302 -15.48 9.43 20.35
C GLN A 302 -15.73 8.62 21.62
N ARG A 303 -16.94 8.78 22.15
CA ARG A 303 -17.42 8.02 23.31
C ARG A 303 -18.57 7.13 22.88
N TYR A 304 -18.57 5.89 23.36
CA TYR A 304 -19.71 5.01 23.16
C TYR A 304 -20.83 5.39 24.12
N VAL A 305 -22.04 5.58 23.57
CA VAL A 305 -23.25 5.91 24.33
C VAL A 305 -24.19 4.69 24.30
N PRO A 306 -24.31 3.93 25.41
CA PRO A 306 -25.12 2.71 25.44
C PRO A 306 -26.59 2.90 25.06
N SER A 307 -27.18 4.03 25.43
CA SER A 307 -28.59 4.33 25.11
C SER A 307 -28.88 4.49 23.62
N ARG A 308 -27.85 4.72 22.79
CA ARG A 308 -27.98 4.89 21.33
C ARG A 308 -27.33 3.76 20.54
N ASP A 309 -26.69 2.82 21.22
CA ASP A 309 -25.79 1.82 20.63
C ASP A 309 -24.82 2.43 19.59
N ALA A 310 -24.29 3.62 19.90
CA ALA A 310 -23.55 4.42 18.93
C ALA A 310 -22.33 5.10 19.54
N TRP A 311 -21.30 5.26 18.72
CA TRP A 311 -20.15 6.09 19.01
C TRP A 311 -20.47 7.55 18.64
N VAL A 312 -20.45 8.43 19.64
CA VAL A 312 -20.74 9.85 19.50
C VAL A 312 -19.43 10.63 19.52
N ASP A 313 -19.28 11.52 18.53
CA ASP A 313 -18.13 12.43 18.46
C ASP A 313 -18.17 13.42 19.61
N THR A 314 -17.00 13.63 20.21
CA THR A 314 -16.84 14.63 21.27
C THR A 314 -15.93 15.76 20.83
N ASP A 315 -14.78 15.44 20.22
CA ASP A 315 -13.81 16.42 19.75
C ASP A 315 -13.14 15.97 18.46
N ARG A 316 -12.69 16.95 17.69
CA ARG A 316 -11.86 16.78 16.49
C ARG A 316 -10.68 17.75 16.59
N ILE A 317 -9.52 17.22 16.97
CA ILE A 317 -8.32 18.03 17.22
C ILE A 317 -7.32 17.76 16.11
N ALA A 318 -7.11 18.76 15.24
CA ALA A 318 -6.18 18.68 14.11
C ALA A 318 -4.76 19.10 14.51
N TYR A 319 -3.78 18.45 13.90
CA TYR A 319 -2.37 18.82 13.97
C TYR A 319 -1.69 18.50 12.64
N GLN A 320 -0.66 19.28 12.31
CA GLN A 320 0.08 19.11 11.08
C GLN A 320 1.11 18.00 11.23
N VAL A 321 1.18 17.10 10.24
CA VAL A 321 2.23 16.08 10.10
C VAL A 321 3.24 16.57 9.07
N VAL A 322 4.50 16.70 9.49
CA VAL A 322 5.64 17.02 8.61
C VAL A 322 6.57 15.82 8.56
N GLY A 323 6.78 15.26 7.37
CA GLY A 323 7.63 14.08 7.22
C GLY A 323 9.13 14.37 7.37
N GLY A 324 9.94 13.31 7.28
CA GLY A 324 11.41 13.40 7.33
C GLY A 324 12.08 12.65 8.47
N ARG A 325 11.28 12.01 9.33
CA ARG A 325 11.76 11.13 10.41
C ARG A 325 11.33 9.70 10.13
N ARG A 326 12.28 8.77 10.18
CA ARG A 326 12.04 7.33 9.88
C ARG A 326 10.99 6.69 10.80
N SER A 327 10.93 7.14 12.03
CA SER A 327 10.06 6.62 13.08
C SER A 327 8.72 7.37 13.16
N GLY A 328 8.40 8.16 12.13
CA GLY A 328 7.16 8.91 12.00
C GLY A 328 7.17 10.29 12.67
N TYR A 329 6.19 11.09 12.31
CA TYR A 329 5.83 12.34 12.99
C TYR A 329 4.95 12.04 14.19
N ARG A 330 5.15 12.78 15.29
CA ARG A 330 4.49 12.53 16.57
C ARG A 330 3.38 13.53 16.78
N GLY A 331 2.17 13.02 16.91
CA GLY A 331 0.99 13.79 17.29
C GLY A 331 0.59 13.47 18.71
N VAL A 332 0.33 14.49 19.52
CA VAL A 332 -0.32 14.33 20.82
C VAL A 332 -1.53 15.24 20.85
N THR A 333 -2.67 14.67 21.19
CA THR A 333 -3.83 15.45 21.61
C THR A 333 -4.30 14.94 22.95
N TYR A 334 -4.97 15.79 23.71
CA TYR A 334 -5.34 15.46 25.07
C TYR A 334 -6.74 15.93 25.42
N LYS A 335 -7.31 15.29 26.44
CA LYS A 335 -8.63 15.62 26.94
C LYS A 335 -8.66 15.56 28.47
N GLN A 336 -9.29 16.57 29.05
CA GLN A 336 -9.60 16.66 30.48
C GLN A 336 -11.09 16.43 30.72
N HIS A 337 -11.46 16.15 31.96
CA HIS A 337 -12.88 15.98 32.35
C HIS A 337 -13.57 14.84 31.58
N VAL A 338 -12.87 13.72 31.37
CA VAL A 338 -13.43 12.56 30.66
C VAL A 338 -14.43 11.77 31.50
N SER A 339 -15.43 11.29 30.78
CA SER A 339 -16.49 10.40 31.21
C SER A 339 -16.05 8.96 31.52
N PRO A 340 -16.36 8.26 32.63
CA PRO A 340 -16.21 6.80 32.67
C PRO A 340 -16.99 6.10 31.54
N GLY A 341 -16.41 5.05 30.95
CA GLY A 341 -17.01 4.27 29.88
C GLY A 341 -16.05 3.95 28.73
N ARG A 342 -16.59 3.46 27.61
CA ARG A 342 -15.80 3.06 26.43
C ARG A 342 -15.51 4.27 25.53
N TRP A 343 -14.24 4.43 25.19
CA TRP A 343 -13.73 5.49 24.34
C TRP A 343 -12.96 4.92 23.14
N ARG A 344 -12.85 5.76 22.10
CA ARG A 344 -11.97 5.50 20.97
C ARG A 344 -11.43 6.81 20.41
N VAL A 345 -10.20 6.77 19.94
CA VAL A 345 -9.63 7.85 19.14
C VAL A 345 -9.37 7.32 17.75
N THR A 346 -10.00 7.92 16.75
CA THR A 346 -9.72 7.64 15.34
C THR A 346 -8.77 8.69 14.81
N VAL A 347 -7.66 8.24 14.24
CA VAL A 347 -6.70 9.08 13.52
C VAL A 347 -7.14 9.13 12.07
N GLU A 348 -7.46 10.30 11.58
CA GLU A 348 -7.95 10.47 10.21
C GLU A 348 -7.29 11.67 9.52
N THR A 349 -7.23 11.62 8.19
CA THR A 349 -6.78 12.77 7.40
C THR A 349 -7.80 13.90 7.45
N GLU A 350 -7.43 15.09 6.99
CA GLU A 350 -8.35 16.23 6.81
C GLU A 350 -9.65 15.85 6.07
N ALA A 351 -9.55 14.99 5.04
CA ALA A 351 -10.68 14.49 4.27
C ALA A 351 -11.53 13.42 5.01
N GLY A 352 -11.28 13.17 6.30
CA GLY A 352 -12.01 12.18 7.10
C GLY A 352 -11.69 10.73 6.75
N ARG A 353 -10.51 10.44 6.17
CA ARG A 353 -10.08 9.07 5.87
C ARG A 353 -9.34 8.49 7.07
N PRO A 354 -9.80 7.38 7.66
CA PRO A 354 -9.14 6.79 8.81
C PRO A 354 -7.79 6.17 8.41
N ILE A 355 -6.75 6.53 9.15
CA ILE A 355 -5.41 5.94 9.09
C ILE A 355 -5.35 4.79 10.10
N GLY A 356 -5.86 5.01 11.31
CA GLY A 356 -5.97 3.99 12.35
C GLY A 356 -6.81 4.43 13.53
N ARG A 357 -6.94 3.56 14.53
CA ARG A 357 -7.80 3.79 15.69
C ARG A 357 -7.27 3.04 16.90
N THR A 358 -7.43 3.65 18.07
CA THR A 358 -7.26 2.97 19.37
C THR A 358 -8.57 2.99 20.15
N HIS A 359 -8.77 1.95 20.96
CA HIS A 359 -9.88 1.76 21.87
C HIS A 359 -9.34 1.70 23.29
N PHE A 360 -10.05 2.30 24.23
CA PHE A 360 -9.70 2.24 25.64
C PHE A 360 -10.94 2.43 26.51
N THR A 361 -10.90 1.89 27.72
CA THR A 361 -11.98 2.06 28.71
C THR A 361 -11.52 2.98 29.83
N VAL A 362 -12.29 4.05 30.07
CA VAL A 362 -12.07 4.95 31.20
C VAL A 362 -12.84 4.43 32.40
N VAL A 363 -12.15 4.21 33.52
CA VAL A 363 -12.71 3.73 34.78
C VAL A 363 -12.36 4.76 35.86
N ALA A 364 -13.25 5.02 36.80
CA ALA A 364 -12.89 5.88 37.93
C ALA A 364 -11.75 5.23 38.73
N GLU A 365 -10.77 6.03 39.15
CA GLU A 365 -9.69 5.54 40.01
C GLU A 365 -10.27 5.03 41.35
N ASP A 366 -9.80 3.87 41.80
CA ASP A 366 -10.11 3.34 43.12
C ASP A 366 -9.15 3.98 44.14
N PRO A 367 -9.64 4.76 45.14
CA PRO A 367 -8.79 5.39 46.14
C PRO A 367 -7.90 4.42 46.93
N ALA A 368 -8.26 3.13 46.98
CA ALA A 368 -7.47 2.10 47.65
C ALA A 368 -6.30 1.56 46.80
N ARG A 369 -6.27 1.87 45.50
CA ARG A 369 -5.21 1.45 44.58
C ARG A 369 -4.10 2.49 44.58
N THR A 370 -2.86 2.05 44.77
CA THR A 370 -1.68 2.88 44.48
C THR A 370 -1.22 2.60 43.05
N PRO A 371 -1.44 3.52 42.09
CA PRO A 371 -0.97 3.31 40.72
C PRO A 371 0.56 3.31 40.69
N ALA A 372 1.13 2.29 40.06
CA ALA A 372 2.55 2.27 39.71
C ALA A 372 2.66 2.71 38.26
N PHE A 373 3.45 3.74 37.96
CA PHE A 373 3.65 4.21 36.59
C PHE A 373 4.95 3.69 36.00
N THR A 374 4.97 3.50 34.69
CA THR A 374 6.15 3.22 33.88
C THR A 374 6.26 4.26 32.77
N THR A 375 7.47 4.74 32.54
CA THR A 375 7.76 5.66 31.44
C THR A 375 8.42 4.92 30.30
N HIS A 376 7.86 5.05 29.10
CA HIS A 376 8.41 4.53 27.87
C HIS A 376 8.94 5.70 27.03
N ARG A 377 10.19 5.60 26.56
CA ARG A 377 10.77 6.60 25.68
C ARG A 377 10.54 6.18 24.23
N TYR A 378 9.69 6.91 23.51
CA TYR A 378 9.50 6.74 22.08
C TYR A 378 10.47 7.69 21.34
N PRO A 379 11.46 7.18 20.59
CA PRO A 379 12.43 7.99 19.85
C PRO A 379 11.76 8.80 18.75
#